data_AF-A0AAF0RA57-F1
#
_entry.id   AF-A0AAF0RA57-F1
#
_cell.length_a   1.000
_cell.length_b   1.000
_cell.length_c   1.000
_cell.angle_alpha   90.00
_cell.angle_beta   90.00
_cell.angle_gamma   90.00
#
_symmetry.space_group_name_H-M   'P 1'
#
loop_
_entity.id
_entity.type
_entity.pdbx_description
1 polymer ?
#
loop_
_entity_poly.entity_id
_entity_poly.type
_entity_poly.pdbx_seq_one_letter_code
_entity_poly.pdbx_strand_id
1 'polypeptide(L)'
;MSPRHAAAVPADEPTSVADVRVVGGDPTPEELAAVIAVLQRQADEAAAAGRARAEDSPRSGWDASARGMRRPLHQGTWSRSLR
;
A
#
# COMPACT_ATOMS: atom_id res chain seq x y z
N MET A 1 -17.43 -34.49 -10.44
CA MET A 1 -17.20 -33.33 -9.54
C MET A 1 -15.71 -33.28 -9.25
N SER A 2 -14.96 -32.41 -9.93
CA SER A 2 -13.51 -32.26 -9.71
C SER A 2 -13.23 -31.15 -8.72
N PRO A 3 -12.33 -31.36 -7.73
CA PRO A 3 -11.91 -30.31 -6.83
C PRO A 3 -11.01 -29.36 -7.60
N ARG A 4 -11.38 -28.09 -7.65
CA ARG A 4 -10.57 -27.05 -8.30
C ARG A 4 -10.21 -26.01 -7.24
N HIS A 5 -8.90 -25.83 -7.09
CA HIS A 5 -8.19 -24.81 -6.32
C HIS A 5 -7.95 -25.11 -4.83
N ALA A 6 -7.02 -26.03 -4.55
CA ALA A 6 -6.12 -25.86 -3.42
C ALA A 6 -4.70 -25.74 -4.00
N ALA A 7 -4.13 -24.53 -4.01
CA ALA A 7 -2.73 -24.35 -4.35
C ALA A 7 -1.89 -24.80 -3.16
N ALA A 8 -0.98 -25.77 -3.37
CA ALA A 8 0.01 -26.12 -2.39
C ALA A 8 0.95 -24.92 -2.22
N VAL A 9 0.93 -24.30 -1.05
CA VAL A 9 1.91 -23.28 -0.67
C VAL A 9 3.19 -24.03 -0.28
N PRO A 10 4.31 -23.89 -1.00
CA PRO A 10 5.58 -24.43 -0.52
C PRO A 10 5.94 -23.69 0.77
N ALA A 11 6.06 -24.46 1.85
CA ALA A 11 6.67 -23.98 3.07
C ALA A 11 8.17 -23.81 2.81
N ASP A 12 8.70 -22.66 3.22
CA ASP A 12 10.13 -22.31 3.28
C ASP A 12 10.74 -21.52 2.10
N GLU A 13 9.98 -20.57 1.54
CA GLU A 13 10.60 -19.39 0.92
C GLU A 13 10.90 -18.38 2.04
N PRO A 14 12.14 -17.88 2.19
CA PRO A 14 12.42 -16.82 3.14
C PRO A 14 11.51 -15.64 2.78
N THR A 15 10.67 -15.21 3.73
CA THR A 15 9.80 -14.04 3.58
C THR A 15 10.64 -12.89 3.03
N SER A 16 10.51 -12.62 1.73
CA SER A 16 11.16 -11.49 1.08
C SER A 16 10.87 -10.27 1.93
N VAL A 17 11.91 -9.60 2.39
CA VAL A 17 11.80 -8.26 2.99
C VAL A 17 10.86 -7.52 2.06
N ALA A 18 9.68 -7.11 2.55
CA ALA A 18 8.58 -6.60 1.74
C ALA A 18 9.09 -5.93 0.48
N ASP A 19 8.66 -6.35 -0.72
CA ASP A 19 9.22 -5.93 -2.01
C ASP A 19 9.09 -4.40 -2.20
N VAL A 20 9.96 -3.63 -1.54
CA VAL A 20 9.97 -2.18 -1.49
C VAL A 20 10.90 -1.70 -2.58
N ARG A 21 10.33 -1.00 -3.56
CA ARG A 21 11.07 -0.39 -4.66
C ARG A 21 11.07 1.12 -4.53
N VAL A 22 12.26 1.72 -4.48
CA VAL A 22 12.43 3.17 -4.58
C VAL A 22 12.17 3.59 -6.03
N VAL A 23 11.19 4.47 -6.22
CA VAL A 23 10.78 4.97 -7.56
C VAL A 23 11.27 6.39 -7.85
N GLY A 24 11.86 7.07 -6.87
CA GLY A 24 12.45 8.39 -7.00
C GLY A 24 13.27 8.77 -5.75
N GLY A 25 14.26 9.64 -5.95
CA GLY A 25 15.28 9.94 -4.94
C GLY A 25 16.43 8.92 -4.94
N ASP A 26 17.41 9.15 -4.07
CA ASP A 26 18.56 8.26 -3.83
C ASP A 26 18.80 8.18 -2.30
N PRO A 27 17.92 7.47 -1.56
CA PRO A 27 18.06 7.35 -0.12
C PRO A 27 19.31 6.53 0.21
N THR A 28 19.97 6.90 1.29
CA THR A 28 21.06 6.08 1.82
C THR A 28 20.54 4.71 2.26
N PRO A 29 21.38 3.67 2.27
CA PRO A 29 20.97 2.34 2.75
C PRO A 29 20.38 2.36 4.16
N GLU A 30 20.93 3.21 5.04
CA GLU A 30 20.49 3.38 6.42
C GLU A 30 19.10 4.01 6.51
N GLU A 31 18.83 5.02 5.69
CA GLU A 31 17.51 5.65 5.61
C GLU A 31 16.45 4.68 5.09
N LEU A 32 16.78 3.90 4.06
CA LEU A 32 15.87 2.88 3.53
C LEU A 32 15.58 1.81 4.60
N ALA A 33 16.60 1.34 5.32
CA ALA A 33 16.44 0.39 6.40
C ALA A 33 15.56 0.93 7.53
N ALA A 34 15.73 2.20 7.91
CA ALA A 34 14.90 2.85 8.94
C ALA A 34 13.43 2.89 8.53
N VAL A 35 13.13 3.24 7.27
CA VAL A 35 11.76 3.25 6.74
C VAL A 35 11.17 1.83 6.72
N ILE A 36 11.93 0.84 6.25
CA ILE A 36 11.48 -0.56 6.22
C ILE A 36 11.13 -1.05 7.64
N ALA A 37 11.96 -0.75 8.64
CA ALA A 37 11.71 -1.16 10.02
C ALA A 37 10.39 -0.57 10.58
N VAL A 38 10.10 0.70 10.26
CA VAL A 38 8.82 1.33 10.63
C VAL A 38 7.65 0.63 9.94
N LEU A 39 7.76 0.37 8.64
CA LEU A 39 6.71 -0.32 7.87
C LEU A 39 6.44 -1.73 8.38
N GLN A 40 7.49 -2.49 8.71
CA GLN A 40 7.38 -3.83 9.31
C GLN A 40 6.64 -3.76 10.64
N ARG A 41 7.00 -2.82 11.52
CA ARG A 41 6.32 -2.63 12.80
C ARG A 41 4.83 -2.32 12.61
N GLN A 42 4.49 -1.46 11.66
CA GLN A 42 3.08 -1.14 11.37
C GLN A 42 2.33 -2.35 10.80
N ALA A 43 2.98 -3.16 9.96
CA ALA A 43 2.40 -4.40 9.46
C ALA A 43 2.15 -5.41 10.58
N ASP A 44 3.10 -5.56 11.51
CA ASP A 44 2.96 -6.44 12.68
C ASP A 44 1.82 -5.97 13.60
N GLU A 45 1.72 -4.67 13.85
CA GLU A 45 0.63 -4.08 14.64
C GLU A 45 -0.73 -4.30 13.97
N ALA A 46 -0.83 -4.12 12.65
CA ALA A 46 -2.05 -4.38 11.89
C ALA A 46 -2.43 -5.87 11.90
N ALA A 47 -1.45 -6.77 11.83
CA ALA A 47 -1.68 -8.21 11.94
C ALA A 47 -2.17 -8.60 13.35
N ALA A 48 -1.57 -8.01 14.40
CA ALA A 48 -1.91 -8.27 15.80
C ALA A 48 -3.28 -7.70 16.20
N ALA A 49 -3.68 -6.55 15.64
CA ALA A 49 -5.02 -5.98 15.82
C ALA A 49 -6.14 -6.87 15.26
N GLY A 50 -5.78 -7.95 14.56
CA GLY A 50 -6.68 -8.80 13.82
C GLY A 50 -7.11 -8.12 12.52
N ARG A 51 -7.59 -8.94 11.56
CA ARG A 51 -8.21 -8.39 10.35
C ARG A 51 -9.46 -7.62 10.77
N ALA A 52 -9.35 -6.30 10.93
CA ALA A 52 -10.49 -5.44 10.67
C ALA A 52 -11.00 -5.90 9.32
N ARG A 53 -12.20 -6.50 9.30
CA ARG A 53 -12.84 -6.86 8.05
C ARG A 53 -12.74 -5.60 7.23
N ALA A 54 -12.00 -5.66 6.12
CA ALA A 54 -12.12 -4.63 5.12
C ALA A 54 -13.61 -4.69 4.78
N GLU A 55 -14.38 -3.79 5.38
CA GLU A 55 -15.61 -3.35 4.77
C GLU A 55 -15.13 -3.08 3.35
N ASP A 56 -15.60 -3.87 2.38
CA ASP A 56 -15.48 -3.54 0.98
C ASP A 56 -16.19 -2.19 0.85
N SER A 57 -15.50 -1.13 1.23
CA SER A 57 -15.98 0.23 1.11
C SER A 57 -16.19 0.33 -0.39
N PRO A 58 -17.42 0.58 -0.85
CA PRO A 58 -17.78 0.35 -2.25
C PRO A 58 -16.92 1.18 -3.21
N ARG A 59 -16.10 2.11 -2.70
CA ARG A 59 -14.84 2.55 -3.28
C ARG A 59 -13.91 3.06 -2.18
N SER A 60 -12.62 2.75 -2.29
CA SER A 60 -11.59 3.40 -1.48
C SER A 60 -11.72 4.93 -1.60
N GLY A 61 -11.43 5.68 -0.52
CA GLY A 61 -11.45 7.15 -0.57
C GLY A 61 -10.55 7.73 -1.67
N TRP A 62 -9.52 6.97 -2.05
CA TRP A 62 -8.65 7.23 -3.19
C TRP A 62 -9.40 7.14 -4.53
N ASP A 63 -10.17 6.07 -4.78
CA ASP A 63 -10.98 5.91 -6.00
C ASP A 63 -12.09 6.96 -6.13
N ALA A 64 -12.61 7.44 -4.99
CA ALA A 64 -13.54 8.56 -4.97
C ALA A 64 -12.84 9.86 -5.40
N SER A 65 -11.66 10.15 -4.84
CA SER A 65 -10.88 11.36 -5.12
C SER A 65 -10.35 11.39 -6.56
N ALA A 66 -9.94 10.24 -7.11
CA ALA A 66 -9.43 10.12 -8.48
C ALA A 66 -10.46 10.50 -9.56
N ARG A 67 -11.77 10.39 -9.28
CA ARG A 67 -12.82 10.78 -10.24
C ARG A 67 -12.85 12.27 -10.52
N GLY A 68 -12.58 13.10 -9.51
CA GLY A 68 -12.49 14.56 -9.69
C GLY A 68 -11.39 14.97 -10.67
N MET A 69 -10.36 14.14 -10.81
CA MET A 69 -9.23 14.36 -11.71
C MET A 69 -9.44 13.83 -13.14
N ARG A 70 -10.56 13.15 -13.43
CA ARG A 70 -10.88 12.65 -14.79
C ARG A 70 -11.43 13.72 -15.73
N ARG A 71 -11.70 14.91 -15.22
CA ARG A 71 -12.03 16.10 -16.02
C ARG A 71 -10.79 16.98 -16.11
N PRO A 72 -10.62 17.78 -17.18
CA PRO A 72 -9.52 18.71 -17.29
C PRO A 72 -9.39 19.55 -16.01
N LEU A 73 -8.21 19.51 -15.39
CA LEU A 73 -7.93 20.28 -14.19
C LEU A 73 -7.78 21.75 -14.57
N HIS A 74 -8.51 22.62 -13.88
CA HIS A 74 -8.34 24.05 -14.05
C HIS A 74 -7.03 24.49 -13.40
N GLN A 75 -6.21 25.22 -14.16
CA GLN A 75 -4.99 25.83 -13.66
C GLN A 75 -5.27 26.70 -12.40
N GLY A 76 -4.45 26.54 -11.37
CA GLY A 76 -4.55 27.29 -10.11
C GLY A 76 -5.29 26.61 -8.96
N THR A 77 -5.86 25.40 -9.14
CA THR A 77 -6.51 24.66 -8.04
C THR A 77 -5.55 24.34 -6.89
N TRP A 78 -4.29 24.02 -7.19
CA TRP A 78 -3.24 23.76 -6.20
C TRP A 78 -2.78 25.01 -5.43
N SER A 79 -2.88 26.19 -6.04
CA SER A 79 -2.51 27.46 -5.40
C SER A 79 -3.44 27.84 -4.24
N ARG A 80 -4.64 27.24 -4.19
CA ARG A 80 -5.65 27.50 -3.17
C ARG A 80 -5.47 26.63 -1.91
N SER A 81 -4.79 25.48 -2.00
CA SER A 81 -4.53 24.62 -0.84
C SER A 81 -3.29 25.00 -0.03
N LEU A 82 -2.47 25.92 -0.57
CA LEU A 82 -1.24 26.40 0.05
C LEU A 82 -1.42 27.75 0.78
N ARG A 83 -2.67 28.18 1.00
CA ARG A 83 -3.04 29.45 1.63
C ARG A 83 -4.02 29.20 2.76
#